data_AF-A0A917H4E0-F1
#
_entry.id   AF-A0A917H4E0-F1
#
_cell.length_a   1.000
_cell.length_b   1.000
_cell.length_c   1.000
_cell.angle_alpha   90.00
_cell.angle_beta   90.00
_cell.angle_gamma   90.00
#
_symmetry.space_group_name_H-M   'P 1'
#
loop_
_entity.id
_entity.type
_entity.pdbx_description
1 polymer ?
#
loop_
_entity_poly.entity_id
_entity_poly.type
_entity_poly.pdbx_seq_one_letter_code
_entity_poly.pdbx_strand_id
1 'polypeptide(L)'
;MPRSLAQQLVSLLTALALVPLLSIASAQQIRTGPATPPSSAVLWRSAHAEHAYGLPDARPHQKGVLTLDQKSFTFTGKSFHTSIPRDRITAVSAGNDRVEMWGTGGRVMRMVIPDGGGLAAAAVMHHRVDMLTLDFRDARGGSHSAVFYLPATEADLALKSFGDAPPAPRLSQTASCSGKPLDPRGVLVDLPDWDRAQVPAAYRALVYEHVIARLKAAKGVGNVYRAGELGEGTACPQFTIKIAIDAYKKGNQVVRAATGPIGMFTSATQMTFDVAYTDAASGVTKQEKIKAAVRTESESTGVADAVAKKLAKKYVTILKASASSVVSAPNSQA
;
A
#
# COMPACT_ATOMS: atom_id res chain seq x y z
N MET A 1 41.48 1.01 -31.42
CA MET A 1 42.61 0.97 -30.48
C MET A 1 42.12 0.44 -29.14
N PRO A 2 42.44 -0.81 -28.75
CA PRO A 2 42.09 -1.35 -27.43
C PRO A 2 43.31 -1.88 -26.65
N ARG A 3 43.49 -1.43 -25.40
CA ARG A 3 44.34 -1.98 -24.32
C ARG A 3 43.70 -1.44 -23.02
N SER A 4 43.60 -2.08 -21.85
CA SER A 4 44.18 -3.27 -21.20
C SER A 4 43.31 -3.48 -19.93
N LEU A 5 42.73 -4.65 -19.62
CA LEU A 5 43.27 -5.69 -18.74
C LEU A 5 44.31 -5.22 -17.69
N ALA A 6 43.85 -5.04 -16.45
CA ALA A 6 44.60 -5.09 -15.17
C ALA A 6 43.52 -5.18 -14.06
N GLN A 7 43.32 -6.24 -13.26
CA GLN A 7 44.19 -7.13 -12.47
C GLN A 7 44.83 -6.43 -11.26
N GLN A 8 44.26 -6.67 -10.07
CA GLN A 8 44.81 -6.61 -8.68
C GLN A 8 43.59 -6.71 -7.72
N LEU A 9 43.32 -7.73 -6.89
CA LEU A 9 44.10 -8.61 -6.00
C LEU A 9 44.93 -7.84 -4.97
N VAL A 10 44.89 -8.30 -3.69
CA VAL A 10 45.50 -7.78 -2.43
C VAL A 10 44.41 -7.22 -1.48
N SER A 11 44.22 -7.63 -0.21
CA SER A 11 45.03 -8.42 0.71
C SER A 11 44.15 -9.04 1.81
N LEU A 12 44.47 -10.28 2.21
CA LEU A 12 44.15 -10.84 3.52
C LEU A 12 44.97 -10.10 4.59
N LEU A 13 44.36 -9.73 5.71
CA LEU A 13 45.09 -9.39 6.94
C LEU A 13 44.37 -9.99 8.15
N THR A 14 44.99 -11.07 8.61
CA THR A 14 44.80 -11.79 9.86
C THR A 14 45.23 -10.89 11.02
N ALA A 15 44.35 -10.66 11.99
CA ALA A 15 44.74 -10.10 13.29
C ALA A 15 44.24 -11.03 14.40
N LEU A 16 45.21 -11.75 14.96
CA LEU A 16 45.11 -12.64 16.12
C LEU A 16 45.03 -11.76 17.38
N ALA A 17 43.94 -11.84 18.15
CA ALA A 17 43.85 -11.17 19.44
C ALA A 17 43.60 -12.21 20.56
N LEU A 18 44.64 -12.43 21.35
CA LEU A 18 44.60 -13.10 22.66
C LEU A 18 43.72 -12.29 23.62
N VAL A 19 42.77 -12.94 24.29
CA VAL A 19 41.98 -12.36 25.39
C VAL A 19 42.00 -13.33 26.58
N PRO A 20 42.17 -12.84 27.82
CA PRO A 20 42.55 -13.67 28.97
C PRO A 20 41.37 -14.42 29.60
N LEU A 21 41.72 -15.56 30.20
CA LEU A 21 40.88 -16.38 31.07
C LEU A 21 40.57 -15.63 32.38
N LEU A 22 39.31 -15.22 32.57
CA LEU A 22 38.76 -14.79 33.85
C LEU A 22 37.77 -15.85 34.34
N SER A 23 38.12 -16.49 35.47
CA SER A 23 37.28 -17.43 36.21
C SER A 23 36.09 -16.70 36.82
N ILE A 24 34.87 -17.03 36.38
CA ILE A 24 33.62 -16.53 36.96
C ILE A 24 33.00 -17.65 37.78
N ALA A 25 32.78 -17.36 39.07
CA ALA A 25 32.07 -18.22 40.01
C ALA A 25 30.65 -18.53 39.51
N SER A 26 30.29 -19.81 39.48
CA SER A 26 28.95 -20.26 39.11
C SER A 26 27.98 -20.01 40.26
N ALA A 27 27.28 -18.88 40.25
CA ALA A 27 26.02 -18.76 40.97
C ALA A 27 24.96 -19.57 40.21
N GLN A 28 24.41 -20.62 40.84
CA GLN A 28 23.27 -21.36 40.32
C GLN A 28 22.03 -20.45 40.34
N GLN A 29 21.83 -19.70 39.25
CA GLN A 29 20.61 -18.95 39.03
C GLN A 29 19.49 -19.96 38.73
N ILE A 30 18.53 -20.05 39.65
CA ILE A 30 17.27 -20.78 39.45
C ILE A 30 16.65 -20.22 38.17
N ARG A 31 16.77 -20.98 37.07
CA ARG A 31 16.08 -20.69 35.82
C ARG A 31 14.61 -21.01 36.06
N THR A 32 13.84 -20.03 36.53
CA THR A 32 12.42 -19.95 36.23
C THR A 32 12.31 -19.86 34.70
N GLY A 33 12.21 -21.03 34.06
CA GLY A 33 11.97 -21.12 32.63
C GLY A 33 10.73 -20.30 32.29
N PRO A 34 10.78 -19.40 31.30
CA PRO A 34 9.61 -18.63 30.91
C PRO A 34 8.49 -19.62 30.57
N ALA A 35 7.40 -19.55 31.33
CA ALA A 35 6.20 -20.32 31.06
C ALA A 35 5.83 -20.08 29.59
N THR A 36 5.81 -21.15 28.80
CA THR A 36 5.41 -21.09 27.39
C THR A 36 4.03 -20.44 27.35
N PRO A 37 3.88 -19.25 26.74
CA PRO A 37 2.57 -18.61 26.69
C PRO A 37 1.60 -19.57 26.01
N PRO A 38 0.36 -19.69 26.49
CA PRO A 38 -0.62 -20.59 25.91
C PRO A 38 -0.74 -20.26 24.41
N SER A 39 -0.49 -21.26 23.57
CA SER A 39 -0.65 -21.16 22.13
C SER A 39 -2.08 -20.71 21.84
N SER A 40 -2.25 -19.49 21.33
CA SER A 40 -3.55 -18.99 20.93
C SER A 40 -4.07 -19.87 19.79
N ALA A 41 -5.29 -20.38 19.93
CA ALA A 41 -5.91 -21.20 18.90
C ALA A 41 -6.00 -20.43 17.58
N VAL A 42 -5.49 -21.04 16.51
CA VAL A 42 -5.59 -20.52 15.14
C VAL A 42 -7.04 -20.64 14.69
N LEU A 43 -7.66 -19.51 14.33
CA LEU A 43 -9.04 -19.47 13.85
C LEU A 43 -9.12 -19.69 12.34
N TRP A 44 -8.15 -19.15 11.60
CA TRP A 44 -8.08 -19.29 10.16
C TRP A 44 -6.63 -19.17 9.67
N ARG A 45 -6.31 -19.84 8.56
CA ARG A 45 -4.98 -19.80 7.96
C ARG A 45 -5.05 -19.95 6.44
N SER A 46 -4.25 -19.17 5.73
CA SER A 46 -3.95 -19.36 4.30
C SER A 46 -2.46 -19.63 4.12
N ALA A 47 -2.11 -20.74 3.47
CA ALA A 47 -0.72 -21.13 3.23
C ALA A 47 -0.08 -20.43 2.01
N HIS A 48 -0.90 -19.84 1.14
CA HIS A 48 -0.49 -19.35 -0.18
C HIS A 48 -0.98 -17.93 -0.46
N ALA A 49 -0.87 -17.06 0.54
CA ALA A 49 -1.24 -15.66 0.38
C ALA A 49 -0.13 -14.86 -0.30
N GLU A 50 -0.51 -13.88 -1.11
CA GLU A 50 0.38 -12.88 -1.67
C GLU A 50 -0.05 -11.48 -1.21
N HIS A 51 0.86 -10.73 -0.62
CA HIS A 51 0.63 -9.34 -0.23
C HIS A 51 0.65 -8.46 -1.48
N ALA A 52 -0.52 -7.96 -1.90
CA ALA A 52 -0.61 -7.06 -3.03
C ALA A 52 0.00 -5.69 -2.67
N TYR A 53 -0.45 -5.08 -1.57
CA TYR A 53 0.04 -3.77 -1.11
C TYR A 53 -0.45 -3.41 0.30
N GLY A 54 0.22 -2.47 0.96
CA GLY A 54 -0.29 -1.76 2.15
C GLY A 54 0.29 -2.15 3.52
N LEU A 55 1.08 -3.21 3.62
CA LEU A 55 1.87 -3.50 4.82
C LEU A 55 3.19 -2.69 4.82
N PRO A 56 3.53 -1.97 5.91
CA PRO A 56 4.77 -1.19 5.99
C PRO A 56 6.05 -2.03 5.88
N ASP A 57 6.05 -3.22 6.48
CA ASP A 57 7.25 -4.07 6.62
C ASP A 57 7.37 -5.16 5.55
N ALA A 58 6.36 -5.29 4.67
CA ALA A 58 6.34 -6.26 3.60
C ALA A 58 6.33 -5.56 2.24
N ARG A 59 7.17 -6.03 1.31
CA ARG A 59 7.18 -5.50 -0.06
C ARG A 59 5.93 -5.99 -0.81
N PRO A 60 5.45 -5.22 -1.80
CA PRO A 60 4.42 -5.70 -2.72
C PRO A 60 4.81 -7.02 -3.39
N HIS A 61 3.82 -7.85 -3.69
CA HIS A 61 3.91 -9.18 -4.31
C HIS A 61 4.74 -10.23 -3.53
N GLN A 62 4.96 -9.99 -2.23
CA GLN A 62 5.58 -11.00 -1.37
C GLN A 62 4.59 -12.11 -1.05
N LYS A 63 5.05 -13.36 -1.17
CA LYS A 63 4.27 -14.56 -0.82
C LYS A 63 4.55 -15.00 0.60
N GLY A 64 3.54 -15.52 1.28
CA GLY A 64 3.65 -15.97 2.66
C GLY A 64 2.42 -16.71 3.16
N VAL A 65 2.41 -16.93 4.48
CA VAL A 65 1.32 -17.55 5.22
C VAL A 65 0.58 -16.46 5.98
N LEU A 66 -0.73 -16.40 5.80
CA LEU A 66 -1.60 -15.59 6.66
C LEU A 66 -2.18 -16.47 7.76
N THR A 67 -2.14 -15.98 8.99
CA THR A 67 -2.76 -16.65 10.13
C THR A 67 -3.57 -15.63 10.91
N LEU A 68 -4.84 -15.94 11.12
CA LEU A 68 -5.70 -15.21 12.04
C LEU A 68 -5.88 -16.06 13.30
N ASP A 69 -5.56 -15.47 14.45
CA ASP A 69 -5.88 -16.01 15.76
C ASP A 69 -6.85 -15.05 16.50
N GLN A 70 -7.07 -15.31 17.79
CA GLN A 70 -7.97 -14.50 18.61
C GLN A 70 -7.45 -13.07 18.86
N LYS A 71 -6.14 -12.85 18.82
CA LYS A 71 -5.48 -11.60 19.23
C LYS A 71 -4.85 -10.85 18.07
N SER A 72 -4.48 -11.53 17.00
CA SER A 72 -3.66 -10.96 15.94
C SER A 72 -3.95 -11.57 14.57
N PHE A 73 -3.70 -10.74 13.57
CA PHE A 73 -3.58 -11.14 12.18
C PHE A 73 -2.11 -11.07 11.78
N THR A 74 -1.54 -12.20 11.37
CA THR A 74 -0.11 -12.29 11.04
C THR A 74 0.10 -12.65 9.58
N PHE A 75 1.10 -12.02 8.97
CA PHE A 75 1.61 -12.38 7.65
C PHE A 75 3.10 -12.71 7.76
N THR A 76 3.46 -13.94 7.44
CA THR A 76 4.83 -14.44 7.57
C THR A 76 5.34 -14.97 6.24
N GLY A 77 6.46 -14.45 5.78
CA GLY A 77 7.19 -14.98 4.63
C GLY A 77 8.58 -15.46 5.02
N LYS A 78 9.43 -15.71 4.02
CA LYS A 78 10.80 -16.22 4.25
C LYS A 78 11.70 -15.24 5.01
N SER A 79 11.49 -13.94 4.83
CA SER A 79 12.39 -12.89 5.33
C SER A 79 11.67 -11.77 6.07
N PHE A 80 10.38 -11.94 6.38
CA PHE A 80 9.58 -10.91 7.02
C PHE A 80 8.50 -11.57 7.86
N HIS A 81 8.10 -10.87 8.92
CA HIS A 81 6.99 -11.21 9.78
C HIS A 81 6.30 -9.91 10.17
N THR A 82 5.01 -9.82 9.91
CA THR A 82 4.19 -8.67 10.28
C THR A 82 3.00 -9.16 11.08
N SER A 83 2.73 -8.51 12.21
CA SER A 83 1.60 -8.82 13.08
C SER A 83 0.77 -7.56 13.32
N ILE A 84 -0.52 -7.66 13.06
CA ILE A 84 -1.51 -6.60 13.30
C ILE A 84 -2.41 -7.08 14.44
N PRO A 85 -2.40 -6.40 15.61
CA PRO A 85 -3.34 -6.70 16.68
C PRO A 85 -4.79 -6.62 16.18
N ARG A 86 -5.62 -7.58 16.54
CA ARG A 86 -6.99 -7.71 16.03
C ARG A 86 -7.88 -6.54 16.46
N ASP A 87 -7.61 -5.96 17.63
CA ASP A 87 -8.26 -4.74 18.14
C ASP A 87 -7.89 -3.47 17.35
N ARG A 88 -6.84 -3.52 16.52
CA ARG A 88 -6.44 -2.44 15.61
C ARG A 88 -7.06 -2.56 14.22
N ILE A 89 -7.69 -3.69 13.89
CA ILE A 89 -8.37 -3.91 12.61
C ILE A 89 -9.74 -3.24 12.69
N THR A 90 -9.95 -2.24 11.84
CA THR A 90 -11.17 -1.43 11.82
C THR A 90 -12.20 -1.93 10.83
N ALA A 91 -11.78 -2.62 9.77
CA ALA A 91 -12.68 -3.27 8.82
C ALA A 91 -11.98 -4.43 8.11
N VAL A 92 -12.78 -5.41 7.68
CA VAL A 92 -12.35 -6.52 6.83
C VAL A 92 -13.34 -6.66 5.69
N SER A 93 -12.84 -6.96 4.50
CA SER A 93 -13.69 -7.21 3.33
C SER A 93 -13.11 -8.31 2.47
N ALA A 94 -13.99 -9.17 1.96
CA ALA A 94 -13.67 -10.15 0.95
C ALA A 94 -14.12 -9.64 -0.43
N GLY A 95 -13.38 -10.03 -1.46
CA GLY A 95 -13.70 -9.77 -2.85
C GLY A 95 -13.00 -10.78 -3.75
N ASN A 96 -13.12 -10.60 -5.06
CA ASN A 96 -12.39 -11.40 -6.02
C ASN A 96 -12.08 -10.58 -7.28
N ASP A 97 -11.06 -11.01 -8.01
CA ASP A 97 -10.81 -10.56 -9.36
C ASP A 97 -10.41 -11.74 -10.23
N ARG A 98 -10.43 -11.53 -11.54
CA ARG A 98 -9.80 -12.44 -12.50
C ARG A 98 -8.42 -11.89 -12.81
N VAL A 99 -7.42 -12.75 -12.86
CA VAL A 99 -6.06 -12.41 -13.26
C VAL A 99 -5.54 -13.43 -14.27
N GLU A 100 -4.65 -12.98 -15.15
CA GLU A 100 -4.03 -13.86 -16.16
C GLU A 100 -3.02 -14.80 -15.50
N MET A 101 -3.12 -16.11 -15.77
CA MET A 101 -2.29 -17.14 -15.14
C MET A 101 -0.78 -17.01 -15.39
N TRP A 102 -0.37 -16.31 -16.45
CA TRP A 102 1.00 -16.46 -16.99
C TRP A 102 1.73 -15.14 -17.28
N GLY A 103 1.15 -14.01 -16.88
CA GLY A 103 1.69 -12.67 -17.16
C GLY A 103 2.15 -12.53 -18.63
N THR A 104 3.37 -12.02 -18.83
CA THR A 104 3.95 -11.81 -20.17
C THR A 104 4.09 -13.10 -20.98
N GLY A 105 4.35 -14.25 -20.34
CA GLY A 105 4.52 -15.55 -21.02
C GLY A 105 3.22 -16.04 -21.67
N GLY A 106 2.09 -15.89 -20.98
CA GLY A 106 0.77 -16.23 -21.54
C GLY A 106 0.39 -15.34 -22.72
N ARG A 107 0.83 -14.07 -22.69
CA ARG A 107 0.61 -13.14 -23.81
C ARG A 107 1.32 -13.60 -25.07
N VAL A 108 2.59 -13.99 -24.98
CA VAL A 108 3.35 -14.51 -26.13
C VAL A 108 2.70 -15.78 -26.67
N MET A 109 2.28 -16.70 -25.80
CA MET A 109 1.62 -17.93 -26.22
C MET A 109 0.30 -17.67 -26.96
N ARG A 110 -0.50 -16.68 -26.56
CA ARG A 110 -1.75 -16.33 -27.25
C ARG A 110 -1.52 -15.73 -28.64
N MET A 111 -0.42 -15.00 -28.84
CA MET A 111 -0.09 -14.36 -30.12
C MET A 111 0.30 -15.38 -31.21
N VAL A 112 0.75 -16.57 -30.83
CA VAL A 112 1.19 -17.61 -31.78
C VAL A 112 0.09 -18.59 -32.17
N ILE A 113 -1.13 -18.45 -31.65
CA ILE A 113 -2.27 -19.31 -31.99
C ILE A 113 -3.00 -18.72 -33.21
N PRO A 114 -2.98 -19.38 -34.39
CA PRO A 114 -3.67 -18.88 -35.58
C PRO A 114 -5.20 -18.95 -35.47
N ASP A 115 -5.89 -18.31 -36.42
CA ASP A 115 -7.32 -18.46 -36.70
C ASP A 115 -8.28 -18.20 -35.52
N GLY A 116 -7.99 -17.20 -34.69
CA GLY A 116 -8.88 -16.76 -33.62
C GLY A 116 -8.90 -17.69 -32.39
N GLY A 117 -8.09 -18.77 -32.37
CA GLY A 117 -7.95 -19.64 -31.20
C GLY A 117 -7.45 -18.92 -29.94
N GLY A 118 -6.79 -17.76 -30.09
CA GLY A 118 -6.39 -16.88 -29.00
C GLY A 118 -7.56 -16.40 -28.12
N LEU A 119 -8.78 -16.28 -28.67
CA LEU A 119 -9.99 -15.88 -27.91
C LEU A 119 -10.46 -16.97 -26.94
N ALA A 120 -10.53 -18.22 -27.44
CA ALA A 120 -10.88 -19.37 -26.61
C ALA A 120 -9.79 -19.63 -25.54
N ALA A 121 -8.51 -19.49 -25.92
CA ALA A 121 -7.40 -19.58 -24.99
C ALA A 121 -7.47 -18.49 -23.90
N ALA A 122 -7.77 -17.23 -24.26
CA ALA A 122 -7.91 -16.16 -23.29
C ALA A 122 -8.99 -16.44 -22.24
N ALA A 123 -10.14 -17.00 -22.65
CA ALA A 123 -11.23 -17.33 -21.72
C ALA A 123 -10.83 -18.38 -20.65
N VAL A 124 -9.97 -19.34 -20.99
CA VAL A 124 -9.52 -20.42 -20.08
C VAL A 124 -8.29 -20.01 -19.27
N MET A 125 -7.50 -19.05 -19.75
CA MET A 125 -6.24 -18.61 -19.12
C MET A 125 -6.40 -17.60 -17.98
N HIS A 126 -7.64 -17.20 -17.65
CA HIS A 126 -7.92 -16.36 -16.48
C HIS A 126 -8.32 -17.23 -15.29
N HIS A 127 -7.57 -17.14 -14.19
CA HIS A 127 -7.98 -17.75 -12.92
C HIS A 127 -8.61 -16.71 -12.00
N ARG A 128 -9.54 -17.15 -11.18
CA ARG A 128 -10.11 -16.35 -10.10
C ARG A 128 -9.11 -16.31 -8.96
N VAL A 129 -8.80 -15.11 -8.50
CA VAL A 129 -8.10 -14.88 -7.23
C VAL A 129 -9.09 -14.21 -6.28
N ASP A 130 -9.09 -14.68 -5.04
CA ASP A 130 -9.84 -14.01 -3.99
C ASP A 130 -8.97 -12.91 -3.37
N MET A 131 -9.60 -11.83 -2.93
CA MET A 131 -8.95 -10.68 -2.34
C MET A 131 -9.43 -10.49 -0.92
N LEU A 132 -8.52 -10.48 0.04
CA LEU A 132 -8.80 -10.09 1.42
C LEU A 132 -8.26 -8.67 1.63
N THR A 133 -9.13 -7.75 2.03
CA THR A 133 -8.76 -6.36 2.35
C THR A 133 -8.94 -6.13 3.84
N LEU A 134 -7.93 -5.56 4.49
CA LEU A 134 -7.96 -5.16 5.89
C LEU A 134 -7.75 -3.66 5.98
N ASP A 135 -8.61 -2.97 6.71
CA ASP A 135 -8.35 -1.61 7.17
C ASP A 135 -7.93 -1.69 8.64
N PHE A 136 -6.84 -1.04 9.00
CA PHE A 136 -6.29 -1.10 10.36
C PHE A 136 -5.59 0.20 10.73
N ARG A 137 -5.29 0.35 12.03
CA ARG A 137 -4.48 1.46 12.54
C ARG A 137 -3.11 0.98 12.99
N ASP A 138 -2.07 1.73 12.63
CA ASP A 138 -0.73 1.45 13.15
C ASP A 138 -0.57 1.88 14.61
N ALA A 139 0.62 1.64 15.18
CA ALA A 139 0.94 2.01 16.54
C ALA A 139 0.81 3.52 16.80
N ARG A 140 1.00 4.34 15.76
CA ARG A 140 0.94 5.82 15.80
C ARG A 140 -0.47 6.35 15.52
N GLY A 141 -1.46 5.46 15.39
CA GLY A 141 -2.85 5.81 15.10
C GLY A 141 -3.13 6.11 13.62
N GLY A 142 -2.12 6.06 12.76
CA GLY A 142 -2.27 6.28 11.33
C GLY A 142 -3.10 5.18 10.69
N SER A 143 -4.03 5.57 9.83
CA SER A 143 -4.88 4.63 9.09
C SER A 143 -4.08 3.99 7.96
N HIS A 144 -4.17 2.67 7.84
CA HIS A 144 -3.61 1.85 6.77
C HIS A 144 -4.68 0.91 6.22
N SER A 145 -4.46 0.48 4.99
CA SER A 145 -5.18 -0.65 4.41
C SER A 145 -4.17 -1.64 3.84
N ALA A 146 -4.44 -2.95 3.93
CA ALA A 146 -3.64 -3.99 3.30
C ALA A 146 -4.54 -4.87 2.42
N VAL A 147 -4.01 -5.26 1.26
CA VAL A 147 -4.69 -6.15 0.31
C VAL A 147 -3.85 -7.40 0.10
N PHE A 148 -4.50 -8.56 0.18
CA PHE A 148 -3.89 -9.86 -0.07
C PHE A 148 -4.63 -10.60 -1.17
N TYR A 149 -3.89 -11.20 -2.10
CA TYR A 149 -4.41 -12.21 -3.01
C TYR A 149 -4.34 -13.57 -2.33
N LEU A 150 -5.44 -14.30 -2.38
CA LEU A 150 -5.62 -15.62 -1.79
C LEU A 150 -6.03 -16.64 -2.85
N PRO A 151 -5.79 -17.94 -2.60
CA PRO A 151 -6.46 -19.01 -3.31
C PRO A 151 -7.97 -18.80 -3.35
N ALA A 152 -8.60 -19.28 -4.42
CA ALA A 152 -10.05 -19.17 -4.57
C ALA A 152 -10.78 -19.80 -3.38
N THR A 153 -11.88 -19.17 -2.96
CA THR A 153 -12.75 -19.50 -1.81
C THR A 153 -12.20 -19.13 -0.42
N GLU A 154 -10.95 -18.67 -0.30
CA GLU A 154 -10.37 -18.43 1.03
C GLU A 154 -10.73 -17.06 1.63
N ALA A 155 -10.98 -16.02 0.83
CA ALA A 155 -11.26 -14.69 1.39
C ALA A 155 -12.59 -14.64 2.16
N ASP A 156 -13.62 -15.31 1.66
CA ASP A 156 -14.92 -15.40 2.35
C ASP A 156 -14.81 -16.22 3.64
N LEU A 157 -13.97 -17.26 3.67
CA LEU A 157 -13.68 -18.03 4.87
C LEU A 157 -12.92 -17.19 5.91
N ALA A 158 -11.95 -16.40 5.46
CA ALA A 158 -11.26 -15.45 6.31
C ALA A 158 -12.23 -14.44 6.91
N LEU A 159 -13.09 -13.82 6.08
CA LEU A 159 -14.07 -12.84 6.55
C LEU A 159 -15.01 -13.41 7.62
N LYS A 160 -15.48 -14.66 7.45
CA LYS A 160 -16.29 -15.35 8.48
C LYS A 160 -15.58 -15.45 9.82
N SER A 161 -14.29 -15.79 9.82
CA SER A 161 -13.49 -15.90 11.06
C SER A 161 -13.27 -14.55 11.79
N PHE A 162 -13.52 -13.42 11.12
CA PHE A 162 -13.57 -12.10 11.77
C PHE A 162 -14.88 -11.81 12.49
N GLY A 163 -16.01 -12.36 12.00
CA GLY A 163 -17.36 -12.10 12.51
C GLY A 163 -17.61 -12.54 13.95
N ASP A 164 -16.77 -13.44 14.47
CA ASP A 164 -16.87 -13.95 15.84
C ASP A 164 -16.28 -12.98 16.90
N ALA A 165 -15.68 -11.86 16.49
CA ALA A 165 -15.11 -10.87 17.41
C ALA A 165 -16.01 -9.63 17.56
N PRO A 166 -16.12 -9.07 18.78
CA PRO A 166 -16.79 -7.81 18.99
C PRO A 166 -16.12 -6.70 18.16
N PRO A 167 -16.89 -5.77 17.58
CA PRO A 167 -16.34 -4.69 16.78
C PRO A 167 -15.37 -3.85 17.63
N ALA A 168 -14.19 -3.58 17.09
CA ALA A 168 -13.20 -2.75 17.78
C ALA A 168 -13.78 -1.36 18.08
N PRO A 169 -13.54 -0.81 19.28
CA PRO A 169 -13.97 0.55 19.61
C PRO A 169 -13.40 1.53 18.59
N ARG A 170 -14.27 2.35 17.98
CA ARG A 170 -13.82 3.43 17.11
C ARG A 170 -13.14 4.49 17.97
N LEU A 171 -11.81 4.54 17.93
CA LEU A 171 -11.06 5.62 18.58
C LEU A 171 -11.21 6.89 17.74
N SER A 172 -12.05 7.82 18.18
CA SER A 172 -12.11 9.18 17.65
C SER A 172 -10.88 9.95 18.13
N GLN A 173 -9.80 9.92 17.36
CA GLN A 173 -8.65 10.77 17.62
C GLN A 173 -8.74 11.98 16.70
N THR A 174 -9.37 13.05 17.18
CA THR A 174 -9.18 14.39 16.63
C THR A 174 -7.88 14.94 17.19
N ALA A 175 -6.77 14.59 16.55
CA ALA A 175 -5.52 15.23 16.84
C ALA A 175 -5.58 16.70 16.38
N SER A 176 -5.55 17.63 17.34
CA SER A 176 -5.52 19.07 17.06
C SER A 176 -4.09 19.52 16.83
N CYS A 177 -3.85 20.24 15.73
CA CYS A 177 -2.56 20.85 15.41
C CYS A 177 -2.24 22.14 16.20
N SER A 178 -2.99 22.42 17.27
CA SER A 178 -2.90 23.68 18.01
C SER A 178 -1.50 23.87 18.63
N GLY A 179 -0.83 24.96 18.24
CA GLY A 179 0.43 25.40 18.83
C GLY A 179 1.71 24.73 18.31
N LYS A 180 1.62 23.78 17.36
CA LYS A 180 2.81 23.18 16.72
C LYS A 180 3.23 23.99 15.49
N PRO A 181 4.55 24.10 15.21
CA PRO A 181 5.02 24.75 13.99
C PRO A 181 4.52 24.00 12.74
N LEU A 182 4.23 24.74 11.68
CA LEU A 182 3.85 24.14 10.39
C LEU A 182 5.10 23.60 9.66
N ASP A 183 5.01 22.39 9.13
CA ASP A 183 5.93 21.84 8.13
C ASP A 183 5.45 22.34 6.75
N PRO A 184 6.18 23.29 6.13
CA PRO A 184 5.72 23.94 4.92
C PRO A 184 5.70 23.03 3.68
N ARG A 185 6.25 21.82 3.78
CA ARG A 185 6.19 20.80 2.73
C ARG A 185 5.42 19.57 3.18
N GLY A 186 5.00 19.54 4.44
CA GLY A 186 4.26 18.47 5.07
C GLY A 186 2.83 18.40 4.56
N VAL A 187 2.33 17.18 4.40
CA VAL A 187 0.99 16.92 3.89
C VAL A 187 0.28 15.85 4.69
N LEU A 188 -0.95 16.14 5.11
CA LEU A 188 -1.91 15.16 5.60
C LEU A 188 -2.72 14.61 4.42
N VAL A 189 -2.81 13.30 4.32
CA VAL A 189 -3.75 12.64 3.40
C VAL A 189 -4.91 12.11 4.22
N ASP A 190 -6.10 12.68 4.00
CA ASP A 190 -7.33 12.26 4.65
C ASP A 190 -7.84 10.92 4.06
N LEU A 191 -8.72 10.24 4.78
CA LEU A 191 -9.39 9.04 4.25
C LEU A 191 -10.25 9.43 3.04
N PRO A 192 -10.18 8.71 1.91
CA PRO A 192 -11.00 9.06 0.77
C PRO A 192 -12.49 8.84 1.04
N ASP A 193 -13.32 9.73 0.53
CA ASP A 193 -14.77 9.59 0.49
C ASP A 193 -15.18 8.70 -0.71
N TRP A 194 -15.97 7.67 -0.43
CA TRP A 194 -16.39 6.64 -1.38
C TRP A 194 -17.90 6.66 -1.67
N ASP A 195 -18.65 7.62 -1.14
CA ASP A 195 -20.12 7.56 -1.11
C ASP A 195 -20.76 7.74 -2.49
N ARG A 196 -20.05 8.35 -3.44
CA ARG A 196 -20.59 8.68 -4.78
C ARG A 196 -20.43 7.55 -5.81
N ALA A 197 -19.70 6.48 -5.50
CA ALA A 197 -19.56 5.34 -6.40
C ALA A 197 -19.26 4.04 -5.65
N GLN A 198 -19.87 2.94 -6.11
CA GLN A 198 -19.55 1.61 -5.57
C GLN A 198 -18.19 1.14 -6.09
N VAL A 199 -17.18 1.22 -5.21
CA VAL A 199 -15.82 0.79 -5.49
C VAL A 199 -15.48 -0.42 -4.62
N PRO A 200 -14.98 -1.53 -5.19
CA PRO A 200 -14.60 -2.70 -4.38
C PRO A 200 -13.53 -2.35 -3.34
N ALA A 201 -13.60 -2.96 -2.15
CA ALA A 201 -12.73 -2.65 -1.01
C ALA A 201 -11.24 -2.63 -1.36
N ALA A 202 -10.75 -3.63 -2.11
CA ALA A 202 -9.36 -3.69 -2.54
C ALA A 202 -8.93 -2.44 -3.34
N TYR A 203 -9.78 -1.91 -4.23
CA TYR A 203 -9.46 -0.72 -5.01
C TYR A 203 -9.42 0.53 -4.12
N ARG A 204 -10.30 0.62 -3.13
CA ARG A 204 -10.33 1.72 -2.15
C ARG A 204 -9.02 1.76 -1.35
N ALA A 205 -8.64 0.61 -0.80
CA ALA A 205 -7.38 0.42 -0.07
C ALA A 205 -6.16 0.79 -0.92
N LEU A 206 -6.08 0.25 -2.15
CA LEU A 206 -4.93 0.49 -3.03
C LEU A 206 -4.79 1.96 -3.42
N VAL A 207 -5.88 2.70 -3.65
CA VAL A 207 -5.80 4.14 -3.97
C VAL A 207 -5.15 4.89 -2.83
N TYR A 208 -5.63 4.69 -1.60
CA TYR A 208 -5.12 5.40 -0.43
C TYR A 208 -3.63 5.07 -0.20
N GLU A 209 -3.27 3.78 -0.20
CA GLU A 209 -1.89 3.36 0.05
C GLU A 209 -0.92 3.81 -1.05
N HIS A 210 -1.31 3.74 -2.33
CA HIS A 210 -0.47 4.24 -3.40
C HIS A 210 -0.29 5.77 -3.33
N VAL A 211 -1.33 6.53 -2.94
CA VAL A 211 -1.20 7.99 -2.76
C VAL A 211 -0.13 8.30 -1.71
N ILE A 212 -0.19 7.65 -0.55
CA ILE A 212 0.82 7.82 0.52
C ILE A 212 2.21 7.49 -0.01
N ALA A 213 2.39 6.33 -0.64
CA ALA A 213 3.69 5.89 -1.14
C ALA A 213 4.25 6.81 -2.23
N ARG A 214 3.41 7.26 -3.17
CA ARG A 214 3.81 8.17 -4.25
C ARG A 214 4.18 9.56 -3.74
N LEU A 215 3.47 10.07 -2.74
CA LEU A 215 3.83 11.34 -2.08
C LEU A 215 5.15 11.22 -1.34
N LYS A 216 5.36 10.14 -0.57
CA LYS A 216 6.63 9.89 0.13
C LYS A 216 7.83 9.79 -0.83
N ALA A 217 7.62 9.21 -2.01
CA ALA A 217 8.66 9.08 -3.03
C ALA A 217 8.87 10.36 -3.87
N ALA A 218 7.99 11.37 -3.76
CA ALA A 218 8.05 12.56 -4.59
C ALA A 218 9.09 13.57 -4.08
N LYS A 219 9.97 14.03 -4.98
CA LYS A 219 11.00 15.03 -4.63
C LYS A 219 10.36 16.35 -4.22
N GLY A 220 10.82 16.89 -3.08
CA GLY A 220 10.38 18.18 -2.54
C GLY A 220 9.14 18.10 -1.66
N VAL A 221 8.51 16.92 -1.54
CA VAL A 221 7.49 16.67 -0.52
C VAL A 221 8.18 16.46 0.84
N GLY A 222 7.64 17.08 1.88
CA GLY A 222 8.10 16.94 3.27
C GLY A 222 7.52 15.68 3.91
N ASN A 223 7.13 15.79 5.18
CA ASN A 223 6.52 14.66 5.88
C ASN A 223 5.12 14.35 5.32
N VAL A 224 4.84 13.07 5.09
CA VAL A 224 3.53 12.60 4.62
C VAL A 224 2.84 11.88 5.77
N TYR A 225 1.78 12.50 6.28
CA TYR A 225 0.98 12.03 7.38
C TYR A 225 -0.27 11.32 6.86
N ARG A 226 -0.63 10.21 7.52
CA ARG A 226 -1.89 9.51 7.31
C ARG A 226 -3.00 10.09 8.18
N ALA A 227 -4.24 9.89 7.77
CA ALA A 227 -5.39 10.14 8.64
C ALA A 227 -5.23 9.41 9.98
N GLY A 228 -5.30 10.14 11.09
CA GLY A 228 -5.11 9.61 12.45
C GLY A 228 -3.67 9.69 13.01
N GLU A 229 -2.65 10.00 12.20
CA GLU A 229 -1.23 10.00 12.63
C GLU A 229 -0.79 11.28 13.40
N LEU A 230 -1.67 12.27 13.56
CA LEU A 230 -1.32 13.63 14.00
C LEU A 230 -1.08 13.77 15.52
N GLY A 231 -0.56 12.76 16.22
CA GLY A 231 -0.32 12.83 17.68
C GLY A 231 1.11 13.24 18.04
N GLU A 232 2.10 12.62 17.41
CA GLU A 232 3.45 12.52 17.98
C GLU A 232 4.52 13.34 17.24
N GLY A 233 4.16 13.93 16.09
CA GLY A 233 5.08 14.76 15.30
C GLY A 233 5.43 16.10 15.97
N THR A 234 6.65 16.58 15.71
CA THR A 234 7.16 17.90 16.14
C THR A 234 6.57 19.07 15.33
N ALA A 235 6.03 18.78 14.14
CA ALA A 235 5.44 19.77 13.24
C ALA A 235 4.10 19.27 12.67
N CYS A 236 3.26 20.22 12.30
CA CYS A 236 1.96 19.99 11.69
C CYS A 236 2.03 20.17 10.16
N PRO A 237 1.37 19.33 9.36
CA PRO A 237 1.40 19.50 7.92
C PRO A 237 0.73 20.81 7.51
N GLN A 238 1.40 21.60 6.67
CA GLN A 238 0.78 22.79 6.08
C GLN A 238 -0.36 22.40 5.14
N PHE A 239 -0.25 21.30 4.40
CA PHE A 239 -1.24 20.92 3.40
C PHE A 239 -2.11 19.75 3.87
N THR A 240 -3.38 19.76 3.48
CA THR A 240 -4.29 18.61 3.60
C THR A 240 -4.85 18.24 2.23
N ILE A 241 -4.80 16.96 1.90
CA ILE A 241 -5.37 16.39 0.68
C ILE A 241 -6.63 15.61 1.06
N LYS A 242 -7.77 16.03 0.51
CA LYS A 242 -9.03 15.30 0.56
C LYS A 242 -9.34 14.73 -0.81
N ILE A 243 -9.76 13.47 -0.84
CA ILE A 243 -10.05 12.72 -2.07
C ILE A 243 -11.49 12.24 -1.98
N ALA A 244 -12.30 12.50 -3.00
CA ALA A 244 -13.65 11.96 -3.11
C ALA A 244 -13.81 11.27 -4.46
N ILE A 245 -14.34 10.05 -4.47
CA ILE A 245 -14.66 9.38 -5.74
C ILE A 245 -15.79 10.15 -6.45
N ASP A 246 -15.65 10.38 -7.75
CA ASP A 246 -16.68 10.96 -8.60
C ASP A 246 -17.30 9.86 -9.47
N ALA A 247 -16.46 9.01 -10.07
CA ALA A 247 -16.92 7.89 -10.88
C ALA A 247 -15.95 6.72 -10.88
N TYR A 248 -16.50 5.51 -10.90
CA TYR A 248 -15.76 4.26 -11.09
C TYR A 248 -16.40 3.44 -12.21
N LYS A 249 -15.57 2.93 -13.11
CA LYS A 249 -15.99 1.97 -14.14
C LYS A 249 -15.02 0.81 -14.17
N LYS A 250 -15.46 -0.37 -13.70
CA LYS A 250 -14.68 -1.60 -13.84
C LYS A 250 -14.58 -1.97 -15.32
N GLY A 251 -13.36 -2.16 -15.80
CA GLY A 251 -13.13 -2.66 -17.14
C GLY A 251 -13.31 -4.17 -17.21
N ASN A 252 -13.56 -4.70 -18.40
CA ASN A 252 -13.70 -6.13 -18.65
C ASN A 252 -12.37 -6.70 -19.13
N GLN A 253 -11.68 -7.44 -18.25
CA GLN A 253 -10.36 -8.00 -18.55
C GLN A 253 -10.40 -9.01 -19.68
N VAL A 254 -11.45 -9.85 -19.74
CA VAL A 254 -11.60 -10.88 -20.79
C VAL A 254 -11.77 -10.21 -22.16
N VAL A 255 -12.60 -9.16 -22.24
CA VAL A 255 -12.75 -8.38 -23.47
C VAL A 255 -11.43 -7.72 -23.86
N ARG A 256 -10.69 -7.14 -22.91
CA ARG A 256 -9.38 -6.54 -23.20
C ARG A 256 -8.35 -7.56 -23.68
N ALA A 257 -8.32 -8.74 -23.07
CA ALA A 257 -7.44 -9.83 -23.50
C ALA A 257 -7.79 -10.29 -24.92
N ALA A 258 -9.08 -10.35 -25.24
CA ALA A 258 -9.59 -10.71 -26.55
C ALA A 258 -9.29 -9.66 -27.64
N THR A 259 -9.42 -8.37 -27.33
CA THR A 259 -9.28 -7.28 -28.30
C THR A 259 -7.93 -6.57 -28.24
N GLY A 260 -7.05 -6.96 -27.32
CA GLY A 260 -5.70 -6.40 -27.16
C GLY A 260 -4.82 -6.54 -28.41
N PRO A 261 -4.76 -7.71 -29.07
CA PRO A 261 -3.95 -7.90 -30.28
C PRO A 261 -4.34 -6.99 -31.45
N ILE A 262 -5.62 -6.60 -31.53
CA ILE A 262 -6.14 -5.69 -32.57
C ILE A 262 -6.04 -4.21 -32.18
N GLY A 263 -5.36 -3.89 -31.07
CA GLY A 263 -5.16 -2.51 -30.58
C GLY A 263 -6.43 -1.83 -30.04
N MET A 264 -7.57 -2.53 -30.02
CA MET A 264 -8.84 -1.99 -29.56
C MET A 264 -9.05 -2.29 -28.08
N PHE A 265 -8.41 -1.53 -27.19
CA PHE A 265 -8.63 -1.64 -25.74
C PHE A 265 -9.98 -1.01 -25.33
N THR A 266 -11.07 -1.69 -25.70
CA THR A 266 -12.40 -1.37 -25.22
C THR A 266 -12.52 -1.81 -23.75
N SER A 267 -13.24 -1.06 -22.91
CA SER A 267 -13.43 -1.40 -21.48
C SER A 267 -12.19 -1.28 -20.59
N ALA A 268 -11.51 -0.13 -20.64
CA ALA A 268 -10.51 0.25 -19.63
C ALA A 268 -11.14 0.36 -18.24
N THR A 269 -10.40 -0.03 -17.19
CA THR A 269 -10.80 0.32 -15.82
C THR A 269 -10.51 1.80 -15.59
N GLN A 270 -11.51 2.55 -15.15
CA GLN A 270 -11.42 4.00 -14.98
C GLN A 270 -11.83 4.43 -13.58
N MET A 271 -11.11 5.41 -13.05
CA MET A 271 -11.48 6.11 -11.82
C MET A 271 -11.38 7.61 -12.06
N THR A 272 -12.36 8.34 -11.55
CA THR A 272 -12.37 9.81 -11.53
C THR A 272 -12.57 10.24 -10.10
N PHE A 273 -11.72 11.15 -9.63
CA PHE A 273 -11.74 11.69 -8.28
C PHE A 273 -11.84 13.21 -8.32
N ASP A 274 -12.62 13.77 -7.39
CA ASP A 274 -12.51 15.16 -6.98
C ASP A 274 -11.46 15.24 -5.88
N VAL A 275 -10.41 16.04 -6.08
CA VAL A 275 -9.32 16.20 -5.12
C VAL A 275 -9.25 17.64 -4.68
N ALA A 276 -9.28 17.86 -3.36
CA ALA A 276 -9.14 19.17 -2.73
C ALA A 276 -7.81 19.25 -1.98
N TYR A 277 -7.03 20.28 -2.27
CA TYR A 277 -5.81 20.64 -1.58
C TYR A 277 -6.08 21.87 -0.72
N THR A 278 -6.00 21.73 0.59
CA THR A 278 -6.21 22.83 1.54
C THR A 278 -4.87 23.23 2.14
N ASP A 279 -4.52 24.51 2.03
CA ASP A 279 -3.34 25.08 2.69
C ASP A 279 -3.76 25.70 4.03
N ALA A 280 -3.25 25.16 5.14
CA ALA A 280 -3.56 25.62 6.48
C ALA A 280 -3.00 27.03 6.79
N ALA A 281 -1.96 27.46 6.08
CA ALA A 281 -1.37 28.78 6.30
C ALA A 281 -2.23 29.90 5.68
N SER A 282 -2.78 29.67 4.48
CA SER A 282 -3.58 30.65 3.75
C SER A 282 -5.10 30.44 3.84
N GLY A 283 -5.55 29.25 4.25
CA GLY A 283 -6.95 28.82 4.19
C GLY A 283 -7.45 28.53 2.77
N VAL A 284 -6.61 28.68 1.75
CA VAL A 284 -7.01 28.50 0.35
C VAL A 284 -7.20 27.02 0.05
N THR A 285 -8.35 26.71 -0.57
CA THR A 285 -8.67 25.38 -1.07
C THR A 285 -8.64 25.36 -2.58
N LYS A 286 -7.78 24.53 -3.17
CA LYS A 286 -7.74 24.27 -4.61
C LYS A 286 -8.37 22.93 -4.90
N GLN A 287 -9.38 22.90 -5.78
CA GLN A 287 -10.03 21.68 -6.21
C GLN A 287 -9.69 21.34 -7.66
N GLU A 288 -9.52 20.05 -7.97
CA GLU A 288 -9.36 19.57 -9.34
C GLU A 288 -9.89 18.14 -9.52
N LYS A 289 -10.29 17.83 -10.76
CA LYS A 289 -10.64 16.46 -11.15
C LYS A 289 -9.41 15.68 -11.60
N ILE A 290 -9.20 14.50 -11.01
CA ILE A 290 -8.18 13.54 -11.43
C ILE A 290 -8.87 12.32 -12.04
N LYS A 291 -8.71 12.16 -13.36
CA LYS A 291 -9.15 10.97 -14.08
C LYS A 291 -7.97 10.08 -14.44
N ALA A 292 -8.08 8.78 -14.15
CA ALA A 292 -7.14 7.77 -14.60
C ALA A 292 -7.87 6.63 -15.30
N ALA A 293 -7.20 6.04 -16.29
CA ALA A 293 -7.70 4.88 -17.01
C ALA A 293 -6.52 3.94 -17.27
N VAL A 294 -6.70 2.65 -17.00
CA VAL A 294 -5.72 1.62 -17.31
C VAL A 294 -6.29 0.71 -18.38
N ARG A 295 -5.54 0.63 -19.49
CA ARG A 295 -5.89 -0.14 -20.70
C ARG A 295 -5.07 -1.42 -20.83
N THR A 296 -4.16 -1.67 -19.90
CA THR A 296 -3.29 -2.84 -19.99
C THR A 296 -4.09 -4.13 -19.78
N GLU A 297 -3.57 -5.21 -20.35
CA GLU A 297 -4.02 -6.59 -20.10
C GLU A 297 -3.79 -6.98 -18.62
N SER A 298 -2.85 -6.30 -17.95
CA SER A 298 -2.52 -6.51 -16.54
C SER A 298 -3.62 -6.06 -15.58
N GLU A 299 -3.46 -6.46 -14.31
CA GLU A 299 -4.41 -6.29 -13.22
C GLU A 299 -5.10 -4.92 -13.22
N SER A 300 -6.43 -4.94 -13.14
CA SER A 300 -7.28 -3.74 -13.17
C SER A 300 -7.00 -2.80 -11.98
N THR A 301 -6.32 -3.27 -10.95
CA THR A 301 -5.87 -2.55 -9.75
C THR A 301 -4.83 -1.47 -10.05
N GLY A 302 -4.09 -1.57 -11.16
CA GLY A 302 -3.07 -0.56 -11.54
C GLY A 302 -3.64 0.85 -11.76
N VAL A 303 -4.97 1.00 -11.90
CA VAL A 303 -5.63 2.31 -11.95
C VAL A 303 -5.38 3.13 -10.68
N ALA A 304 -5.26 2.47 -9.52
CA ALA A 304 -5.00 3.13 -8.24
C ALA A 304 -3.64 3.84 -8.24
N ASP A 305 -2.58 3.15 -8.68
CA ASP A 305 -1.25 3.74 -8.82
C ASP A 305 -1.23 4.88 -9.85
N ALA A 306 -1.98 4.75 -10.95
CA ALA A 306 -2.08 5.79 -11.96
C ALA A 306 -2.75 7.07 -11.40
N VAL A 307 -3.78 6.93 -10.55
CA VAL A 307 -4.39 8.06 -9.82
C VAL A 307 -3.37 8.68 -8.87
N ALA A 308 -2.72 7.86 -8.03
CA ALA A 308 -1.74 8.30 -7.05
C ALA A 308 -0.57 9.07 -7.69
N LYS A 309 -0.04 8.59 -8.81
CA LYS A 309 1.03 9.25 -9.57
C LYS A 309 0.60 10.63 -10.09
N LYS A 310 -0.63 10.75 -10.60
CA LYS A 310 -1.16 12.04 -11.07
C LYS A 310 -1.35 13.02 -9.90
N LEU A 311 -1.93 12.55 -8.80
CA LEU A 311 -2.15 13.33 -7.59
C LEU A 311 -0.83 13.84 -7.00
N ALA A 312 0.17 12.97 -6.86
CA ALA A 312 1.49 13.36 -6.35
C ALA A 312 2.17 14.40 -7.24
N LYS A 313 2.09 14.25 -8.58
CA LYS A 313 2.63 15.24 -9.52
C LYS A 313 1.97 16.61 -9.34
N LYS A 314 0.65 16.63 -9.16
CA LYS A 314 -0.13 17.86 -8.95
C LYS A 314 0.21 18.55 -7.64
N TYR A 315 0.36 17.77 -6.57
CA TYR A 315 0.82 18.29 -5.28
C TYR A 315 2.20 18.95 -5.38
N VAL A 316 3.16 18.31 -6.06
CA VAL A 316 4.49 18.92 -6.30
C VAL A 316 4.40 20.25 -7.06
N THR A 317 3.46 20.38 -8.01
CA THR A 317 3.20 21.66 -8.69
C THR A 317 2.67 22.73 -7.73
N ILE A 318 1.78 22.37 -6.80
CA ILE A 318 1.25 23.27 -5.77
C ILE A 318 2.36 23.75 -4.83
N LEU A 319 3.25 22.86 -4.40
CA LEU A 319 4.40 23.22 -3.56
C LEU A 319 5.31 24.24 -4.25
N LYS A 320 5.60 24.05 -5.55
CA LYS A 320 6.43 25.00 -6.32
C LYS A 320 5.77 26.37 -6.43
N ALA A 321 4.47 26.42 -6.72
CA ALA A 321 3.74 27.69 -6.81
C ALA A 321 3.73 28.44 -5.47
N SER A 322 3.54 27.72 -4.36
CA SER A 322 3.52 28.27 -3.01
C SER A 322 4.90 28.80 -2.58
N ALA A 323 5.98 28.16 -3.01
CA ALA A 323 7.33 28.65 -2.75
C ALA A 323 7.64 29.95 -3.52
N SER A 324 7.15 30.09 -4.76
CA SER A 324 7.34 31.31 -5.56
C SER A 324 6.59 32.51 -5.01
N SER A 325 5.40 32.33 -4.43
CA SER A 325 4.63 33.45 -3.85
C SER A 325 5.29 34.08 -2.63
N VAL A 326 6.08 33.33 -1.86
CA VAL A 326 6.80 33.86 -0.69
C VAL A 326 7.94 34.79 -1.09
N VAL A 327 8.61 34.53 -2.22
CA VAL A 327 9.76 35.31 -2.69
C VAL A 327 9.33 36.65 -3.31
N SER A 328 8.11 36.75 -3.81
CA SER A 328 7.62 37.94 -4.54
C SER A 328 6.97 39.00 -3.66
N ALA A 329 6.91 38.85 -2.33
CA ALA A 329 6.43 39.90 -1.45
C ALA A 329 7.48 41.04 -1.41
N PRO A 330 7.22 42.21 -2.04
CA PRO A 330 8.20 43.29 -2.08
C PRO A 330 8.47 43.78 -0.65
N ASN A 331 9.74 44.04 -0.36
CA ASN A 331 10.24 44.54 0.91
C ASN A 331 9.72 45.97 1.12
N SER A 332 8.44 46.13 1.42
CA SER A 332 7.77 47.41 1.67
C SER A 332 7.98 47.78 3.14
N GLN A 333 9.23 48.04 3.48
CA GLN A 333 9.64 48.82 4.64
C GLN A 333 10.73 49.76 4.18
N ALA A 334 10.30 50.96 3.80
CA ALA A 334 11.09 52.19 3.86
C ALA A 334 10.30 53.15 4.75
#